data_AF-A0A925YHE2-F1
#
_entry.id   AF-A0A925YHE2-F1
#
_cell.length_a   1.000
_cell.length_b   1.000
_cell.length_c   1.000
_cell.angle_alpha   90.00
_cell.angle_beta   90.00
_cell.angle_gamma   90.00
#
_symmetry.space_group_name_H-M   'P 1'
#
loop_
_entity.id
_entity.type
_entity.pdbx_description
1 polymer ?
#
loop_
_entity_poly.entity_id
_entity_poly.type
_entity_poly.pdbx_seq_one_letter_code
_entity_poly.pdbx_strand_id
1 'polypeptide(L)'
;MKSRTRISCLSVLAAIALDTALAMQWGAPAVAAPVRLKELTDVQGMRENALYGYGLVVGLAGTGDTEYVFFTSQSISGMLGRLGIRIDPRDVRVRNVAAVMVTAKLPSFSRPGTRIDVSVSSMGNARSLAGGVLLVTPLTGADGQVYGLAQGPVQAGGFDVGSFGSSFQKNQPTSGRVPSGATVEKAVTPNIEKESLTLGLKRPDFTTANNVAVAINKSLGEEVAKAIDPAAVEIKV
;
A
#
# COMPACT_ATOMS: atom_id res chain seq x y z
N MET A 1 -65.04 -44.87 -37.30
CA MET A 1 -64.85 -43.44 -36.95
C MET A 1 -63.36 -43.13 -36.84
N LYS A 2 -62.75 -42.47 -37.83
CA LYS A 2 -61.40 -41.90 -37.73
C LYS A 2 -61.46 -40.48 -38.33
N SER A 3 -61.34 -39.48 -37.47
CA SER A 3 -61.37 -38.07 -37.84
C SER A 3 -60.07 -37.67 -38.54
N ARG A 4 -60.18 -36.88 -39.60
CA ARG A 4 -59.07 -36.34 -40.40
C ARG A 4 -58.52 -35.10 -39.71
N THR A 5 -57.27 -35.13 -39.25
CA THR A 5 -56.55 -33.92 -38.81
C THR A 5 -55.82 -33.33 -40.02
N ARG A 6 -56.39 -32.27 -40.62
CA ARG A 6 -55.72 -31.45 -41.63
C ARG A 6 -54.72 -30.53 -40.92
N ILE A 7 -53.43 -30.87 -40.97
CA ILE A 7 -52.36 -29.95 -40.54
C ILE A 7 -52.10 -29.02 -41.73
N SER A 8 -52.40 -27.73 -41.53
CA SER A 8 -52.34 -26.67 -42.53
C SER A 8 -50.89 -26.31 -42.90
N CYS A 9 -50.60 -26.21 -44.20
CA CYS A 9 -49.30 -25.80 -44.75
C CYS A 9 -48.77 -24.46 -44.16
N LEU A 10 -49.68 -23.61 -43.66
CA LEU A 10 -49.37 -22.32 -43.04
C LEU A 10 -48.60 -22.43 -41.71
N SER A 11 -48.79 -23.51 -40.93
CA SER A 11 -48.08 -23.69 -39.65
C SER A 11 -46.66 -24.23 -39.83
N VAL A 12 -46.39 -24.92 -40.95
CA VAL A 12 -45.04 -25.43 -41.28
C VAL A 12 -44.15 -24.29 -41.79
N LEU A 13 -44.69 -23.36 -42.58
CA LEU A 13 -43.97 -22.17 -43.04
C LEU A 13 -43.63 -21.19 -41.89
N ALA A 14 -44.53 -21.04 -40.91
CA ALA A 14 -44.28 -20.21 -39.74
C ALA A 14 -43.17 -20.78 -38.82
N ALA A 15 -43.08 -22.11 -38.70
CA ALA A 15 -42.03 -22.76 -37.90
C ALA A 15 -40.63 -22.61 -38.53
N ILE A 16 -40.52 -22.72 -39.85
CA ILE A 16 -39.24 -22.57 -40.58
C ILE A 16 -38.75 -21.10 -40.56
N ALA A 17 -39.67 -20.13 -40.58
CA ALA A 17 -39.34 -18.71 -40.45
C ALA A 17 -38.86 -18.33 -39.04
N LEU A 18 -39.35 -19.02 -38.00
CA LEU A 18 -38.94 -18.79 -36.62
C LEU A 18 -37.57 -19.40 -36.30
N ASP A 19 -37.26 -20.58 -36.87
CA ASP A 19 -35.94 -21.23 -36.73
C ASP A 19 -34.83 -20.48 -37.47
N THR A 20 -35.13 -19.84 -38.61
CA THR A 20 -34.15 -19.05 -39.36
C THR A 20 -33.87 -17.69 -38.72
N ALA A 21 -34.83 -17.09 -38.01
CA ALA A 21 -34.63 -15.86 -37.25
C ALA A 21 -33.79 -16.07 -35.98
N LEU A 22 -33.86 -17.25 -35.36
CA LEU A 22 -33.09 -17.57 -34.15
C LEU A 22 -31.62 -17.94 -34.46
N ALA A 23 -31.34 -18.46 -35.65
CA ALA A 23 -29.98 -18.77 -36.10
C ALA A 23 -29.12 -17.50 -36.40
N MET A 24 -29.75 -16.34 -36.60
CA MET A 24 -29.07 -15.10 -36.97
C MET A 24 -28.57 -14.27 -35.76
N GLN A 25 -28.88 -14.67 -34.52
CA GLN A 25 -28.55 -13.91 -33.30
C GLN A 25 -27.32 -14.44 -32.54
N TRP A 26 -26.64 -15.49 -33.01
CA TRP A 26 -25.53 -16.13 -32.29
C TRP A 26 -24.11 -15.78 -32.75
N GLY A 27 -23.95 -14.66 -33.47
CA GLY A 27 -22.66 -14.31 -34.08
C GLY A 27 -22.15 -12.89 -33.82
N ALA A 28 -22.58 -12.20 -32.76
CA ALA A 28 -21.93 -10.93 -32.43
C ALA A 28 -20.47 -11.23 -32.03
N PRO A 29 -19.45 -10.79 -32.79
CA PRO A 29 -18.08 -10.93 -32.35
C PRO A 29 -17.96 -10.20 -31.02
N ALA A 30 -17.58 -10.92 -29.97
CA ALA A 30 -17.26 -10.30 -28.69
C ALA A 30 -16.10 -9.34 -28.95
N VAL A 31 -16.41 -8.04 -29.09
CA VAL A 31 -15.40 -7.00 -29.22
C VAL A 31 -14.64 -7.01 -27.90
N ALA A 32 -13.43 -7.57 -27.93
CA ALA A 32 -12.57 -7.62 -26.76
C ALA A 32 -12.37 -6.18 -26.27
N ALA A 33 -12.69 -5.95 -25.00
CA ALA A 33 -12.57 -4.63 -24.42
C ALA A 33 -11.12 -4.13 -24.57
N PRO A 34 -10.91 -2.86 -24.94
CA PRO A 34 -9.57 -2.31 -25.06
C PRO A 34 -8.84 -2.39 -23.72
N VAL A 35 -7.74 -3.14 -23.68
CA VAL A 35 -6.90 -3.27 -22.49
C VAL A 35 -5.93 -2.10 -22.43
N ARG A 36 -5.87 -1.43 -21.28
CA ARG A 36 -5.01 -0.25 -21.11
C ARG A 36 -3.59 -0.67 -20.78
N LEU A 37 -2.59 -0.01 -21.36
CA LEU A 37 -1.17 -0.29 -21.05
C LEU A 37 -0.88 -0.23 -19.54
N LYS A 38 -1.41 0.76 -18.82
CA LYS A 38 -1.28 0.88 -17.35
C LYS A 38 -1.85 -0.31 -16.55
N GLU A 39 -2.72 -1.12 -17.15
CA GLU A 39 -3.26 -2.31 -16.51
C GLU A 39 -2.32 -3.51 -16.68
N LEU A 40 -1.54 -3.54 -17.76
CA LEU A 40 -0.62 -4.61 -18.11
C LEU A 40 0.80 -4.39 -17.58
N THR A 41 1.22 -3.13 -17.46
CA THR A 41 2.61 -2.76 -17.15
C THR A 41 2.72 -1.84 -15.94
N ASP A 42 3.79 -2.01 -15.19
CA ASP A 42 4.28 -1.07 -14.18
C ASP A 42 5.64 -0.52 -14.64
N VAL A 43 5.99 0.71 -14.28
CA VAL A 43 7.30 1.24 -14.64
C VAL A 43 8.36 0.65 -13.70
N GLN A 44 9.39 0.02 -14.26
CA GLN A 44 10.49 -0.53 -13.47
C GLN A 44 11.25 0.59 -12.75
N GLY A 45 11.66 0.32 -11.51
CA GLY A 45 12.25 1.32 -10.61
C GLY A 45 11.23 2.09 -9.76
N MET A 46 9.93 1.93 -10.02
CA MET A 46 8.86 2.48 -9.16
C MET A 46 8.55 1.53 -8.00
N ARG A 47 9.42 1.45 -7.00
CA ARG A 47 9.19 0.66 -5.78
C ARG A 47 8.68 1.56 -4.64
N GLU A 48 7.82 1.01 -3.79
CA GLU A 48 7.56 1.61 -2.47
C GLU A 48 8.84 1.55 -1.65
N ASN A 49 9.20 2.66 -1.00
CA ASN A 49 10.36 2.73 -0.14
C ASN A 49 9.91 2.54 1.30
N ALA A 50 10.47 1.53 1.97
CA ALA A 50 10.23 1.33 3.39
C ALA A 50 10.95 2.40 4.19
N LEU A 51 10.20 3.09 5.04
CA LEU A 51 10.75 4.03 6.01
C LEU A 51 10.61 3.43 7.40
N TYR A 52 11.60 3.72 8.25
CA TYR A 52 11.57 3.36 9.67
C TYR A 52 12.04 4.54 10.51
N GLY A 53 11.55 4.61 11.74
CA GLY A 53 11.90 5.65 12.70
C GLY A 53 11.80 5.12 14.11
N TYR A 54 12.62 5.68 14.99
CA TYR A 54 12.56 5.42 16.42
C TYR A 54 11.88 6.61 17.11
N GLY A 55 10.77 6.35 17.79
CA GLY A 55 9.89 7.37 18.35
C GLY A 55 9.51 7.12 19.80
N LEU A 56 8.80 8.10 20.36
CA LEU A 56 8.20 8.02 21.69
C LEU A 56 6.69 8.23 21.58
N VAL A 57 5.91 7.36 22.20
CA VAL A 57 4.47 7.53 22.41
C VAL A 57 4.25 7.95 23.85
N VAL A 58 3.55 9.07 24.06
CA VAL A 58 3.26 9.63 25.38
C VAL A 58 1.76 9.63 25.66
N GLY A 59 1.36 9.90 26.90
CA GLY A 59 -0.05 9.97 27.29
C GLY A 59 -0.68 8.60 27.55
N LEU A 60 0.14 7.57 27.72
CA LEU A 60 -0.33 6.24 28.09
C LEU A 60 -0.76 6.23 29.56
N ALA A 61 -1.88 5.57 29.88
CA ALA A 61 -2.47 5.55 31.22
C ALA A 61 -1.78 4.51 32.14
N GLY A 62 -0.47 4.65 32.34
CA GLY A 62 0.33 3.70 33.13
C GLY A 62 0.65 2.39 32.40
N THR A 63 0.33 2.29 31.10
CA THR A 63 0.57 1.13 30.24
C THR A 63 1.82 1.25 29.38
N GLY A 64 2.63 2.29 29.56
CA GLY A 64 3.91 2.49 28.89
C GLY A 64 4.99 1.52 29.37
N ASP A 65 6.23 1.79 28.98
CA ASP A 65 7.36 0.95 29.35
C ASP A 65 7.60 0.94 30.87
N THR A 66 8.25 -0.14 31.32
CA THR A 66 8.75 -0.23 32.69
C THR A 66 10.16 0.36 32.80
N GLU A 67 10.60 0.65 34.03
CA GLU A 67 11.94 1.15 34.34
C GLU A 67 13.09 0.22 33.91
N TYR A 68 12.79 -1.05 33.61
CA TYR A 68 13.77 -2.01 33.08
C TYR A 68 14.14 -1.75 31.61
N VAL A 69 13.39 -0.89 30.90
CA VAL A 69 13.63 -0.54 29.51
C VAL A 69 14.50 0.72 29.43
N PHE A 70 15.81 0.53 29.48
CA PHE A 70 16.79 1.63 29.58
C PHE A 70 16.77 2.59 28.38
N PHE A 71 16.40 2.11 27.19
CA PHE A 71 16.36 2.98 26.00
C PHE A 71 15.23 4.02 26.06
N THR A 72 14.10 3.72 26.71
CA THR A 72 12.97 4.66 26.82
C THR A 72 13.33 5.86 27.69
N SER A 73 13.96 5.63 28.84
CA SER A 73 14.41 6.71 29.74
C SER A 73 15.53 7.53 29.12
N GLN A 74 16.49 6.88 28.44
CA GLN A 74 17.55 7.57 27.69
C GLN A 74 16.98 8.46 26.58
N SER A 75 15.94 7.99 25.90
CA SER A 75 15.32 8.72 24.79
C SER A 75 14.56 9.96 25.27
N ILE A 76 13.85 9.85 26.39
CA ILE A 76 13.20 11.00 27.04
C ILE A 76 14.26 11.99 27.52
N SER A 77 15.31 11.54 28.20
CA SER A 77 16.41 12.41 28.66
C SER A 77 17.06 13.13 27.47
N GLY A 78 17.36 12.42 26.37
CA GLY A 78 17.89 13.02 25.15
C GLY A 78 16.95 14.01 24.48
N MET A 79 15.63 13.73 24.47
CA MET A 79 14.62 14.65 23.94
C MET A 79 14.52 15.93 24.77
N LEU A 80 14.44 15.79 26.10
CA LEU A 80 14.43 16.91 27.04
C LEU A 80 15.73 17.71 26.95
N GLY A 81 16.87 17.05 26.75
CA GLY A 81 18.16 17.67 26.54
C GLY A 81 18.18 18.60 25.32
N ARG A 82 17.53 18.20 24.22
CA ARG A 82 17.36 19.07 23.03
C ARG A 82 16.50 20.31 23.31
N LEU A 83 15.66 20.26 24.33
CA LEU A 83 14.86 21.39 24.81
C LEU A 83 15.56 22.20 25.93
N GLY A 84 16.83 21.88 26.23
CA GLY A 84 17.62 22.56 27.26
C GLY A 84 17.41 22.02 28.69
N ILE A 85 16.62 20.96 28.85
CA ILE A 85 16.36 20.34 30.16
C ILE A 85 17.29 19.15 30.35
N ARG A 86 18.13 19.20 31.40
CA ARG A 86 19.02 18.08 31.74
C ARG A 86 18.43 17.26 32.87
N ILE A 87 18.24 15.98 32.62
CA ILE A 87 17.76 15.00 33.59
C ILE A 87 18.58 13.71 33.46
N ASP A 88 18.91 13.08 34.59
CA ASP A 88 19.52 11.75 34.55
C ASP A 88 18.45 10.75 34.05
N PRO A 89 18.74 9.92 33.03
CA PRO A 89 17.83 8.85 32.60
C PRO A 89 17.30 7.97 33.76
N ARG A 90 18.07 7.81 34.85
CA ARG A 90 17.66 7.03 36.03
C ARG A 90 16.51 7.67 36.82
N ASP A 91 16.35 8.98 36.70
CA ASP A 91 15.31 9.73 37.40
C ASP A 91 13.98 9.78 36.59
N VAL A 92 14.00 9.28 35.34
CA VAL A 92 12.84 9.33 34.44
C VAL A 92 11.92 8.14 34.69
N ARG A 93 10.72 8.40 35.21
CA ARG A 93 9.64 7.40 35.30
C ARG A 93 8.90 7.26 33.97
N VAL A 94 9.03 6.09 33.34
CA VAL A 94 8.56 5.82 31.97
C VAL A 94 7.15 5.22 31.87
N ARG A 95 6.41 5.00 32.97
CA ARG A 95 5.11 4.28 32.92
C ARG A 95 4.03 4.89 32.01
N ASN A 96 4.16 6.18 31.65
CA ASN A 96 3.22 6.86 30.75
C ASN A 96 3.79 7.10 29.34
N VAL A 97 4.95 6.50 29.04
CA VAL A 97 5.69 6.67 27.79
C VAL A 97 6.14 5.31 27.29
N ALA A 98 6.06 5.08 25.98
CA ALA A 98 6.60 3.89 25.35
C ALA A 98 7.58 4.30 24.25
N ALA A 99 8.71 3.62 24.17
CA ALA A 99 9.59 3.68 23.03
C ALA A 99 9.06 2.76 21.93
N VAL A 100 8.97 3.29 20.72
CA VAL A 100 8.29 2.64 19.60
C VAL A 100 9.12 2.63 18.33
N MET A 101 8.97 1.58 17.54
CA MET A 101 9.33 1.60 16.12
C MET A 101 8.16 2.13 15.33
N VAL A 102 8.43 3.12 14.50
CA VAL A 102 7.51 3.65 13.50
C VAL A 102 7.95 3.12 12.15
N THR A 103 7.02 2.60 11.37
CA THR A 103 7.26 2.13 10.01
C THR A 103 6.25 2.76 9.07
N ALA A 104 6.68 3.12 7.87
CA ALA A 104 5.83 3.65 6.83
C ALA A 104 6.26 3.13 5.47
N LYS A 105 5.35 3.19 4.52
CA LYS A 105 5.63 2.95 3.11
C LYS A 105 5.53 4.27 2.40
N LEU A 106 6.62 4.68 1.75
CA LEU A 106 6.67 5.87 0.94
C LEU A 106 6.41 5.49 -0.53
N PRO A 107 5.27 5.87 -1.10
CA PRO A 107 5.00 5.65 -2.51
C PRO A 107 6.08 6.31 -3.38
N SER A 108 6.42 5.68 -4.50
CA SER A 108 7.20 6.32 -5.54
C SER A 108 6.49 7.61 -5.99
N PHE A 109 7.27 8.66 -6.32
CA PHE A 109 6.74 9.99 -6.70
C PHE A 109 5.98 10.76 -5.62
N SER A 110 6.09 10.37 -4.35
CA SER A 110 5.58 11.20 -3.27
C SER A 110 6.28 12.56 -3.27
N ARG A 111 5.49 13.63 -3.26
CA ARG A 111 5.98 15.01 -3.22
C ARG A 111 6.07 15.48 -1.77
N PRO A 112 6.92 16.48 -1.48
CA PRO A 112 6.90 17.14 -0.18
C PRO A 112 5.49 17.65 0.15
N GLY A 113 5.05 17.43 1.38
CA GLY A 113 3.69 17.72 1.85
C GLY A 113 2.67 16.59 1.68
N THR A 114 2.99 15.52 0.94
CA THR A 114 2.14 14.33 0.90
C THR A 114 2.03 13.70 2.29
N ARG A 115 0.81 13.30 2.68
CA ARG A 115 0.58 12.55 3.91
C ARG A 115 0.56 11.05 3.65
N ILE A 116 1.19 10.28 4.52
CA ILE A 116 1.21 8.82 4.48
C ILE A 116 0.85 8.24 5.85
N ASP A 117 0.28 7.04 5.82
CA ASP A 117 -0.04 6.29 7.03
C ASP A 117 1.23 5.70 7.66
N VAL A 118 1.27 5.67 8.99
CA VAL A 118 2.35 5.01 9.74
C VAL A 118 1.80 3.91 10.63
N SER A 119 2.58 2.84 10.76
CA SER A 119 2.37 1.80 11.76
C SER A 119 3.35 1.99 12.90
N VAL A 120 2.86 1.87 14.12
CA VAL A 120 3.62 2.08 15.35
C VAL A 120 3.56 0.80 16.16
N SER A 121 4.72 0.33 16.62
CA SER A 121 4.83 -0.88 17.44
C SER A 121 5.74 -0.61 18.63
N SER A 122 5.33 -1.06 19.82
CA SER A 122 6.16 -1.00 21.01
C SER A 122 7.46 -1.77 20.80
N MET A 123 8.59 -1.17 21.17
CA MET A 123 9.90 -1.85 21.22
C MET A 123 10.19 -2.45 22.59
N GLY A 124 9.73 -1.78 23.64
CA GLY A 124 9.95 -2.18 25.02
C GLY A 124 8.87 -3.16 25.48
N ASN A 125 8.45 -2.96 26.72
CA ASN A 125 7.48 -3.80 27.39
C ASN A 125 6.21 -3.05 27.81
N ALA A 126 5.87 -1.98 27.08
CA ALA A 126 4.57 -1.35 27.17
C ALA A 126 3.44 -2.38 27.02
N ARG A 127 2.42 -2.27 27.88
CA ARG A 127 1.24 -3.14 27.88
C ARG A 127 0.23 -2.73 26.83
N SER A 128 0.14 -1.44 26.52
CA SER A 128 -0.79 -0.90 25.54
C SER A 128 -0.32 0.46 25.01
N LEU A 129 -0.50 0.69 23.70
CA LEU A 129 -0.32 1.98 23.03
C LEU A 129 -1.64 2.76 22.87
N ALA A 130 -2.76 2.21 23.36
CA ALA A 130 -4.08 2.81 23.21
C ALA A 130 -4.17 4.17 23.92
N GLY A 131 -4.73 5.16 23.23
CA GLY A 131 -4.87 6.53 23.76
C GLY A 131 -3.58 7.35 23.79
N GLY A 132 -2.46 6.77 23.36
CA GLY A 132 -1.19 7.48 23.28
C GLY A 132 -1.08 8.40 22.07
N VAL A 133 -0.11 9.32 22.13
CA VAL A 133 0.25 10.23 21.04
C VAL A 133 1.70 10.00 20.67
N LEU A 134 1.96 9.71 19.39
CA LEU A 134 3.29 9.64 18.82
C LEU A 134 3.88 11.04 18.71
N LEU A 135 5.01 11.27 19.36
CA LEU A 135 5.80 12.49 19.22
C LEU A 135 6.50 12.53 17.86
N VAL A 136 6.86 13.73 17.42
CA VAL A 136 7.55 13.97 16.14
C VAL A 136 8.75 13.03 16.01
N THR A 137 8.65 12.12 15.05
CA THR A 137 9.58 11.03 14.81
C THR A 137 10.07 11.10 13.37
N PRO A 138 11.39 11.27 13.13
CA PRO A 138 11.93 11.25 11.79
C PRO A 138 11.85 9.84 11.19
N LEU A 139 11.42 9.76 9.94
CA LEU A 139 11.32 8.54 9.15
C LEU A 139 12.46 8.48 8.15
N THR A 140 13.29 7.45 8.31
CA THR A 140 14.54 7.24 7.59
C THR A 140 14.40 6.11 6.59
N GLY A 141 14.97 6.29 5.40
CA GLY A 141 15.06 5.24 4.37
C GLY A 141 16.20 4.26 4.65
N ALA A 142 16.34 3.26 3.77
CA ALA A 142 17.44 2.30 3.84
C ALA A 142 18.82 2.93 3.55
N ASP A 143 18.84 4.10 2.92
CA ASP A 143 20.02 4.93 2.64
C ASP A 143 20.46 5.80 3.82
N GLY A 144 19.73 5.76 4.95
CA GLY A 144 20.01 6.58 6.13
C GLY A 144 19.54 8.03 6.03
N GLN A 145 18.82 8.40 4.96
CA GLN A 145 18.29 9.75 4.80
C GLN A 145 16.87 9.88 5.35
N VAL A 146 16.54 11.03 5.93
CA VAL A 146 15.19 11.33 6.43
C VAL A 146 14.31 11.76 5.25
N TYR A 147 13.22 11.02 5.04
CA TYR A 147 12.26 11.29 3.97
C TYR A 147 10.96 11.92 4.47
N GLY A 148 10.66 11.79 5.75
CA GLY A 148 9.45 12.37 6.32
C GLY A 148 9.47 12.43 7.84
N LEU A 149 8.44 13.07 8.39
CA LEU A 149 8.23 13.22 9.83
C LEU A 149 6.87 12.62 10.20
N ALA A 150 6.86 11.71 11.17
CA ALA A 150 5.65 11.08 11.71
C ALA A 150 5.26 11.67 13.06
N GLN A 151 3.96 11.93 13.27
CA GLN A 151 3.39 12.36 14.54
C GLN A 151 1.88 12.11 14.58
N GLY A 152 1.30 12.10 15.78
CA GLY A 152 -0.15 12.14 15.96
C GLY A 152 -0.73 11.04 16.85
N PRO A 153 -2.06 10.99 17.01
CA PRO A 153 -2.72 10.06 17.92
C PRO A 153 -2.61 8.61 17.43
N VAL A 154 -2.21 7.70 18.32
CA VAL A 154 -2.07 6.28 18.00
C VAL A 154 -3.41 5.57 18.17
N GLN A 155 -3.90 5.01 17.07
CA GLN A 155 -5.06 4.14 17.07
C GLN A 155 -4.57 2.70 17.26
N ALA A 156 -4.57 2.22 18.51
CA ALA A 156 -4.21 0.86 18.83
C ALA A 156 -5.36 -0.10 18.49
N GLY A 157 -5.02 -1.27 17.95
CA GLY A 157 -6.00 -2.31 17.68
C GLY A 157 -6.20 -3.17 18.92
N GLY A 158 -7.18 -2.85 19.76
CA GLY A 158 -7.56 -3.72 20.89
C GLY A 158 -7.96 -2.97 22.16
N PHE A 159 -8.90 -3.56 22.90
CA PHE A 159 -9.26 -3.18 24.26
C PHE A 159 -8.91 -4.36 25.17
N ASP A 160 -8.13 -4.10 26.22
CA ASP A 160 -7.92 -5.08 27.28
C ASP A 160 -9.13 -5.03 28.22
N VAL A 161 -10.10 -5.91 28.01
CA VAL A 161 -11.25 -6.05 28.91
C VAL A 161 -11.08 -7.37 29.66
N GLY A 162 -10.34 -7.32 30.76
CA GLY A 162 -10.30 -8.41 31.73
C GLY A 162 -11.60 -8.46 32.53
N SER A 163 -12.48 -9.40 32.22
CA SER A 163 -13.58 -9.78 33.11
C SER A 163 -13.20 -11.03 33.91
N PHE A 164 -13.50 -11.01 35.21
CA PHE A 164 -13.21 -12.03 36.21
C PHE A 164 -13.27 -13.47 35.67
N GLY A 165 -12.11 -14.05 35.35
CA GLY A 165 -11.95 -15.48 35.05
C GLY A 165 -11.73 -15.85 33.58
N SER A 166 -11.73 -14.92 32.62
CA SER A 166 -11.43 -15.25 31.22
C SER A 166 -10.78 -14.08 30.48
N SER A 167 -9.49 -14.21 30.17
CA SER A 167 -8.77 -13.23 29.33
C SER A 167 -9.11 -13.47 27.87
N PHE A 168 -10.09 -12.74 27.33
CA PHE A 168 -10.35 -12.72 25.89
C PHE A 168 -9.52 -11.59 25.26
N GLN A 169 -8.25 -11.87 24.95
CA GLN A 169 -7.42 -10.92 24.22
C GLN A 169 -7.76 -10.97 22.72
N LYS A 170 -8.76 -10.18 22.31
CA LYS A 170 -9.03 -9.93 20.89
C LYS A 170 -8.26 -8.67 20.48
N ASN A 171 -7.16 -8.88 19.76
CA ASN A 171 -6.22 -7.90 19.18
C ASN A 171 -4.93 -7.62 19.98
N GLN A 172 -3.96 -6.99 19.29
CA GLN A 172 -2.60 -6.70 19.78
C GLN A 172 -2.54 -5.25 20.33
N PRO A 173 -2.62 -5.02 21.65
CA PRO A 173 -2.67 -3.67 22.21
C PRO A 173 -1.34 -2.91 22.09
N THR A 174 -0.25 -3.62 21.78
CA THR A 174 1.12 -3.08 21.65
C THR A 174 1.47 -2.60 20.25
N SER A 175 0.53 -2.67 19.30
CA SER A 175 0.66 -2.10 17.96
C SER A 175 -0.54 -1.22 17.62
N GLY A 176 -0.28 -0.20 16.80
CA GLY A 176 -1.27 0.75 16.36
C GLY A 176 -0.91 1.39 15.04
N ARG A 177 -1.81 2.23 14.54
CA ARG A 177 -1.59 3.05 13.35
C ARG A 177 -1.83 4.51 13.66
N VAL A 178 -1.15 5.39 12.94
CA VAL A 178 -1.50 6.81 12.88
C VAL A 178 -1.86 7.11 11.42
N PRO A 179 -3.17 7.10 11.10
CA PRO A 179 -3.63 7.42 9.74
C PRO A 179 -3.19 8.83 9.36
N SER A 180 -2.61 8.98 8.16
CA SER A 180 -2.06 10.24 7.65
C SER A 180 -1.10 10.94 8.64
N GLY A 181 -0.44 10.16 9.50
CA GLY A 181 0.40 10.65 10.59
C GLY A 181 1.80 11.08 10.14
N ALA A 182 2.25 10.69 8.95
CA ALA A 182 3.53 11.15 8.42
C ALA A 182 3.36 12.15 7.29
N THR A 183 4.22 13.17 7.29
CA THR A 183 4.37 14.13 6.19
C THR A 183 5.70 13.88 5.50
N VAL A 184 5.66 13.80 4.18
CA VAL A 184 6.86 13.66 3.34
C VAL A 184 7.57 15.00 3.25
N GLU A 185 8.85 15.04 3.61
CA GLU A 185 9.71 16.23 3.53
C GLU A 185 10.60 16.18 2.29
N LYS A 186 11.02 14.98 1.89
CA LYS A 186 11.92 14.76 0.75
C LYS A 186 11.27 13.83 -0.27
N ALA A 187 11.28 14.26 -1.53
CA ALA A 187 10.87 13.39 -2.63
C ALA A 187 11.89 12.27 -2.83
N VAL A 188 11.40 11.05 -3.05
CA VAL A 188 12.20 10.02 -3.70
C VAL A 188 12.26 10.42 -5.15
N THR A 189 13.42 10.87 -5.62
CA THR A 189 13.63 11.08 -7.05
C THR A 189 13.97 9.73 -7.64
N PRO A 190 13.06 9.06 -8.38
CA PRO A 190 13.47 7.92 -9.15
C PRO A 190 14.53 8.40 -10.13
N ASN A 191 15.57 7.58 -10.31
CA ASN A 191 16.65 7.90 -11.23
C ASN A 191 16.13 7.78 -12.67
N ILE A 192 15.42 8.81 -13.15
CA ILE A 192 14.99 8.98 -14.55
C ILE A 192 16.09 9.69 -15.36
N GLU A 193 17.33 9.72 -14.88
CA GLU A 193 18.46 10.22 -15.68
C GLU A 193 18.95 9.19 -16.71
N LYS A 194 18.30 8.02 -16.78
CA LYS A 194 18.55 7.08 -17.87
C LYS A 194 17.79 7.55 -19.11
N GLU A 195 18.49 7.59 -20.24
CA GLU A 195 17.97 7.81 -21.61
C GLU A 195 16.90 6.76 -22.03
N SER A 196 16.53 5.85 -21.13
CA SER A 196 15.51 4.84 -21.35
C SER A 196 14.63 4.60 -20.12
N LEU A 197 13.33 4.43 -20.39
CA LEU A 197 12.28 4.05 -19.48
C LEU A 197 11.94 2.57 -19.68
N THR A 198 12.05 1.75 -18.63
CA THR A 198 11.67 0.33 -18.73
C THR A 198 10.29 0.09 -18.13
N LEU A 199 9.38 -0.49 -18.90
CA LEU A 199 8.07 -0.99 -18.47
C LEU A 199 8.16 -2.48 -18.16
N GLY A 200 7.82 -2.87 -16.94
CA GLY A 200 7.69 -4.25 -16.52
C GLY A 200 6.25 -4.75 -16.71
N LEU A 201 6.06 -5.90 -17.37
CA LEU A 201 4.76 -6.55 -17.48
C LEU A 201 4.40 -7.24 -16.16
N LYS A 202 3.15 -7.06 -15.71
CA LYS A 202 2.62 -7.74 -14.50
C LYS A 202 2.55 -9.25 -14.67
N ARG A 203 2.41 -9.72 -15.91
CA ARG A 203 2.42 -11.14 -16.29
C ARG A 203 3.43 -11.33 -17.41
N PRO A 204 4.57 -12.01 -17.16
CA PRO A 204 5.58 -12.25 -18.18
C PRO A 204 5.00 -13.06 -19.35
N ASP A 205 5.08 -12.52 -20.55
CA ASP A 205 4.69 -13.17 -21.81
C ASP A 205 5.33 -12.44 -23.01
N PHE A 206 6.06 -13.18 -23.86
CA PHE A 206 6.77 -12.62 -25.00
C PHE A 206 5.82 -11.96 -26.01
N THR A 207 4.66 -12.57 -26.26
CA THR A 207 3.68 -12.07 -27.23
C THR A 207 3.12 -10.73 -26.76
N THR A 208 2.76 -10.64 -25.48
CA THR A 208 2.27 -9.41 -24.85
C THR A 208 3.34 -8.33 -24.83
N ALA A 209 4.58 -8.65 -24.46
CA ALA A 209 5.68 -7.68 -24.46
C ALA A 209 5.92 -7.08 -25.85
N ASN A 210 5.93 -7.92 -26.89
CA ASN A 210 6.07 -7.46 -28.27
C ASN A 210 4.88 -6.61 -28.73
N ASN A 211 3.65 -7.02 -28.43
CA ASN A 211 2.44 -6.26 -28.75
C ASN A 211 2.43 -4.89 -28.07
N VAL A 212 2.92 -4.81 -26.83
CA VAL A 212 3.08 -3.55 -26.08
C VAL A 212 4.08 -2.63 -26.79
N ALA A 213 5.26 -3.13 -27.16
CA ALA A 213 6.26 -2.34 -27.89
C ALA A 213 5.72 -1.80 -29.22
N VAL A 214 5.05 -2.66 -30.00
CA VAL A 214 4.42 -2.26 -31.28
C VAL A 214 3.33 -1.20 -31.07
N ALA A 215 2.49 -1.36 -30.04
CA ALA A 215 1.44 -0.40 -29.72
C ALA A 215 2.01 0.98 -29.33
N ILE A 216 3.11 1.00 -28.57
CA ILE A 216 3.81 2.23 -28.19
C ILE A 216 4.40 2.92 -29.43
N ASN A 217 5.14 2.17 -30.26
CA ASN A 217 5.75 2.72 -31.49
C ASN A 217 4.68 3.27 -32.44
N LYS A 218 3.54 2.58 -32.57
CA LYS A 218 2.40 3.05 -33.37
C LYS A 218 1.79 4.35 -32.82
N SER A 219 1.76 4.52 -31.50
CA SER A 219 1.21 5.72 -30.87
C SER A 219 2.15 6.93 -30.96
N LEU A 220 3.46 6.70 -30.94
CA LEU A 220 4.48 7.76 -30.98
C LEU A 220 4.95 8.08 -32.41
N GLY A 221 4.77 7.15 -33.35
CA GLY A 221 5.20 7.32 -34.75
C GLY A 221 6.68 7.02 -34.98
N GLU A 222 7.40 6.52 -33.97
CA GLU A 222 8.84 6.25 -34.00
C GLU A 222 9.14 4.87 -33.39
N GLU A 223 10.25 4.23 -33.78
CA GLU A 223 10.71 2.95 -33.19
C GLU A 223 11.50 3.19 -31.90
N VAL A 224 10.83 3.73 -30.88
CA VAL A 224 11.45 4.07 -29.59
C VAL A 224 11.31 2.96 -28.54
N ALA A 225 10.37 2.03 -28.70
CA ALA A 225 10.10 0.94 -27.77
C ALA A 225 10.53 -0.43 -28.31
N LYS A 226 11.18 -1.24 -27.47
CA LYS A 226 11.64 -2.60 -27.77
C LYS A 226 11.38 -3.54 -26.60
N ALA A 227 10.82 -4.71 -26.87
CA ALA A 227 10.75 -5.80 -25.89
C ALA A 227 12.15 -6.41 -25.69
N ILE A 228 12.68 -6.33 -24.47
CA ILE A 228 13.99 -6.91 -24.13
C ILE A 228 13.82 -8.38 -23.73
N ASP A 229 12.80 -8.67 -22.93
CA ASP A 229 12.51 -9.98 -22.38
C ASP A 229 10.98 -10.14 -22.20
N PRO A 230 10.44 -11.30 -21.77
CA PRO A 230 9.00 -11.51 -21.68
C PRO A 230 8.33 -10.65 -20.60
N ALA A 231 9.12 -10.06 -19.69
CA ALA A 231 8.66 -9.24 -18.58
C ALA A 231 9.00 -7.74 -18.76
N ALA A 232 9.77 -7.32 -19.76
CA ALA A 232 10.29 -5.96 -19.86
C ALA A 232 10.27 -5.38 -21.29
N VAL A 233 9.77 -4.16 -21.40
CA VAL A 233 9.80 -3.32 -22.61
C VAL A 233 10.56 -2.04 -22.30
N GLU A 234 11.65 -1.78 -23.01
CA GLU A 234 12.43 -0.54 -22.89
C GLU A 234 11.96 0.48 -23.92
N ILE A 235 11.85 1.73 -23.50
CA ILE A 235 11.44 2.88 -24.29
C ILE A 235 12.56 3.91 -24.20
N LYS A 236 13.14 4.32 -25.32
CA LYS A 236 14.09 5.43 -25.36
C LYS A 236 13.34 6.76 -25.25
N VAL A 237 13.82 7.65 -24.40
CA VAL A 237 13.20 8.96 -24.11
C VAL A 237 14.02 10.08 -24.74
#